data_AF-A0A069E9L4-F1
#
_entry.id   AF-A0A069E9L4-F1
#
_cell.length_a   1.000
_cell.length_b   1.000
_cell.length_c   1.000
_cell.angle_alpha   90.00
_cell.angle_beta   90.00
_cell.angle_gamma   90.00
#
_symmetry.space_group_name_H-M   'P 1'
#
loop_
_entity.id
_entity.type
_entity.pdbx_description
1 polymer ?
#
loop_
_entity_poly.entity_id
_entity_poly.type
_entity_poly.pdbx_seq_one_letter_code
_entity_poly.pdbx_strand_id
1 'polypeptide(L)'
;MALTEQNLTTVRTDFSEEDIPRVMAELDRITTAETMDSEHNRNNAIGAILSLSKGDFEELKNLVTAAKTDFRDVIYWWYLENKKATHPE
;
A
#
# COMPACT_ATOMS: atom_id res chain seq x y z
N MET A 1 7.52 13.45 4.10
CA MET A 1 6.21 13.82 3.53
C MET A 1 5.15 12.95 4.20
N ALA A 2 3.95 13.46 4.46
CA ALA A 2 2.96 12.75 5.29
C ALA A 2 2.04 11.87 4.44
N LEU A 3 1.67 10.70 4.96
CA LEU A 3 0.57 9.89 4.44
C LEU A 3 -0.73 10.70 4.41
N THR A 4 -1.64 10.36 3.49
CA THR A 4 -2.98 10.94 3.47
C THR A 4 -3.77 10.54 4.72
N GLU A 5 -4.79 11.32 5.08
CA GLU A 5 -5.69 10.98 6.19
C GLU A 5 -6.37 9.61 5.99
N GLN A 6 -6.69 9.27 4.75
CA GLN A 6 -7.26 7.98 4.39
C GLN A 6 -6.26 6.84 4.68
N ASN A 7 -5.00 6.98 4.26
CA ASN A 7 -3.96 5.98 4.52
C ASN A 7 -3.74 5.81 6.03
N LEU A 8 -3.70 6.91 6.79
CA LEU A 8 -3.58 6.87 8.25
C LEU A 8 -4.76 6.17 8.92
N THR A 9 -5.97 6.41 8.41
CA THR A 9 -7.20 5.75 8.92
C THR A 9 -7.13 4.25 8.66
N THR A 10 -6.72 3.82 7.47
CA THR A 10 -6.58 2.40 7.13
C THR A 10 -5.51 1.73 8.00
N VAL A 11 -4.33 2.35 8.17
CA VAL A 11 -3.27 1.81 9.06
C VAL A 11 -3.78 1.59 10.49
N ARG A 12 -4.52 2.54 11.05
CA ARG A 12 -5.07 2.44 12.42
C ARG A 12 -6.22 1.44 12.55
N THR A 13 -6.89 1.13 11.44
CA THR A 13 -8.06 0.23 11.44
C THR A 13 -7.62 -1.22 11.26
N ASP A 14 -6.67 -1.45 10.35
CA ASP A 14 -6.35 -2.78 9.86
C ASP A 14 -5.15 -3.41 10.59
N PHE A 15 -4.30 -2.60 11.23
CA PHE A 15 -3.09 -3.08 11.91
C PHE A 15 -3.18 -2.91 13.43
N SER A 16 -2.45 -3.76 14.15
CA SER A 16 -2.32 -3.67 15.61
C SER A 16 -1.60 -2.38 16.02
N GLU A 17 -1.91 -1.82 17.19
CA GLU A 17 -1.22 -0.62 17.69
C GLU A 17 0.30 -0.82 17.82
N GLU A 18 0.74 -2.05 18.09
CA GLU A 18 2.15 -2.43 18.16
C GLU A 18 2.84 -2.40 16.78
N ASP A 19 2.12 -2.76 15.72
CA ASP A 19 2.66 -2.78 14.36
C ASP A 19 2.60 -1.44 13.65
N ILE A 20 1.75 -0.49 14.09
CA ILE A 20 1.61 0.83 13.46
C ILE A 20 2.97 1.52 13.21
N PRO A 21 3.89 1.65 14.18
CA PRO A 21 5.18 2.28 13.94
C PRO A 21 6.00 1.57 12.85
N ARG A 22 5.91 0.23 12.79
CA ARG A 22 6.64 -0.60 11.82
C ARG A 22 6.04 -0.45 10.42
N VAL A 23 4.70 -0.45 10.32
CA VAL A 23 3.95 -0.20 9.09
C VAL A 23 4.31 1.17 8.51
N MET A 24 4.26 2.21 9.34
CA MET A 24 4.60 3.58 8.92
C MET A 24 6.03 3.66 8.38
N ALA A 25 7.00 3.08 9.10
CA ALA A 25 8.39 3.05 8.68
C ALA A 25 8.60 2.29 7.35
N GLU A 26 7.84 1.22 7.13
CA GLU A 26 7.94 0.43 5.90
C GLU A 26 7.32 1.17 4.70
N LEU A 27 6.16 1.81 4.87
CA LEU A 27 5.54 2.65 3.82
C LEU A 27 6.40 3.85 3.41
N ASP A 28 7.17 4.41 4.35
CA ASP A 28 8.11 5.50 4.08
C ASP A 28 9.28 5.09 3.18
N ARG A 29 9.51 3.79 2.96
CA ARG A 29 10.53 3.30 2.01
C ARG A 29 10.15 3.47 0.55
N ILE A 30 8.88 3.76 0.25
CA ILE A 30 8.42 4.14 -1.08
C ILE A 30 8.55 5.65 -1.18
N THR A 31 9.32 6.12 -2.15
CA THR A 31 9.52 7.54 -2.42
C THR A 31 9.01 7.87 -3.81
N THR A 32 9.01 9.15 -4.16
CA THR A 32 8.63 9.56 -5.52
C THR A 32 9.60 9.06 -6.59
N ALA A 33 10.84 8.71 -6.22
CA ALA A 33 11.84 8.17 -7.15
C ALA A 33 11.36 6.86 -7.77
N GLU A 34 10.67 6.00 -7.02
CA GLU A 34 10.07 4.77 -7.54
C GLU A 34 8.75 5.02 -8.27
N THR A 35 8.11 6.17 -8.07
CA THR A 35 6.74 6.45 -8.54
C THR A 35 6.69 7.59 -9.57
N MET A 36 7.71 7.66 -10.43
CA MET A 36 7.80 8.61 -11.54
C MET A 36 7.71 10.08 -11.09
N ASP A 37 8.35 10.41 -9.99
CA ASP A 37 8.37 11.75 -9.37
C ASP A 37 6.97 12.30 -9.05
N SER A 38 6.00 11.41 -8.84
CA SER A 38 4.59 11.75 -8.63
C SER A 38 4.09 11.29 -7.26
N GLU A 39 3.73 12.26 -6.41
CA GLU A 39 3.05 12.02 -5.13
C GLU A 39 1.68 11.34 -5.31
N HIS A 40 0.99 11.63 -6.41
CA HIS A 40 -0.27 10.95 -6.73
C HIS A 40 -0.05 9.44 -6.92
N ASN A 41 0.98 9.06 -7.70
CA ASN A 41 1.33 7.65 -7.92
C ASN A 41 1.80 6.98 -6.62
N ARG A 42 2.60 7.68 -5.81
CA ARG A 42 3.01 7.21 -4.49
C ARG A 42 1.82 6.90 -3.59
N ASN A 43 0.89 7.83 -3.48
CA ASN A 43 -0.29 7.64 -2.64
C ASN A 43 -1.20 6.52 -3.16
N ASN A 44 -1.37 6.38 -4.48
CA ASN A 44 -2.12 5.26 -5.06
C ASN A 44 -1.45 3.91 -4.76
N ALA A 45 -0.13 3.82 -4.91
CA ALA A 45 0.62 2.60 -4.58
C ALA A 45 0.49 2.24 -3.10
N ILE A 46 0.62 3.22 -2.20
CA ILE A 46 0.44 3.00 -0.75
C ILE A 46 -0.99 2.53 -0.43
N GLY A 47 -2.01 3.14 -1.04
CA GLY A 47 -3.40 2.70 -0.86
C GLY A 47 -3.63 1.26 -1.34
N ALA A 48 -3.05 0.90 -2.49
CA ALA A 48 -3.10 -0.46 -3.01
C ALA A 48 -2.41 -1.47 -2.07
N ILE A 49 -1.22 -1.13 -1.56
CA ILE A 49 -0.47 -1.95 -0.60
C ILE A 49 -1.30 -2.19 0.66
N LEU A 50 -1.85 -1.13 1.26
CA LEU A 50 -2.66 -1.24 2.47
C LEU A 50 -3.86 -2.16 2.24
N SER A 51 -4.59 -1.95 1.14
CA SER A 51 -5.76 -2.76 0.80
C SER A 51 -5.42 -4.23 0.53
N LEU A 52 -4.32 -4.51 -0.17
CA LEU A 52 -3.89 -5.89 -0.49
C LEU A 52 -3.33 -6.63 0.73
N SER A 53 -2.66 -5.91 1.63
CA SER A 53 -2.03 -6.48 2.83
C SER A 53 -3.04 -7.02 3.84
N LYS A 54 -4.28 -6.53 3.85
CA LYS A 54 -5.37 -6.97 4.75
C LYS A 54 -4.95 -6.99 6.24
N GLY A 55 -4.12 -6.03 6.65
CA GLY A 55 -3.60 -5.93 8.02
C GLY A 55 -2.41 -6.84 8.34
N ASP A 56 -1.92 -7.64 7.38
CA ASP A 56 -0.74 -8.48 7.55
C ASP A 56 0.55 -7.67 7.27
N PHE A 57 1.40 -7.53 8.29
CA PHE A 57 2.63 -6.75 8.20
C PHE A 57 3.69 -7.38 7.29
N GLU A 58 3.79 -8.71 7.23
CA GLU A 58 4.75 -9.38 6.37
C GLU A 58 4.32 -9.29 4.90
N GLU A 59 3.02 -9.38 4.63
CA GLU A 59 2.50 -9.12 3.28
C GLU A 59 2.69 -7.66 2.86
N LEU A 60 2.47 -6.70 3.77
CA LEU A 60 2.78 -5.29 3.51
C LEU A 60 4.24 -5.10 3.10
N LYS A 61 5.20 -5.74 3.77
CA LYS A 61 6.63 -5.68 3.42
C LYS A 61 6.92 -6.27 2.03
N ASN A 62 6.26 -7.38 1.68
CA ASN A 62 6.39 -7.98 0.36
C ASN A 62 5.89 -7.03 -0.72
N LEU A 63 4.72 -6.42 -0.51
CA LEU A 63 4.11 -5.47 -1.43
C LEU A 63 4.91 -4.17 -1.56
N VAL A 64 5.50 -3.67 -0.47
CA VAL A 64 6.44 -2.53 -0.51
C VAL A 64 7.67 -2.88 -1.35
N THR A 65 8.22 -4.08 -1.19
CA THR A 65 9.37 -4.55 -1.99
C THR A 65 9.00 -4.67 -3.48
N ALA A 66 7.82 -5.18 -3.79
CA ALA A 66 7.30 -5.23 -5.15
C ALA A 66 7.10 -3.82 -5.73
N ALA A 67 6.52 -2.90 -4.97
CA ALA A 67 6.28 -1.52 -5.41
C ALA A 67 7.57 -0.75 -5.69
N LYS A 68 8.66 -1.04 -4.96
CA LYS A 68 9.98 -0.47 -5.27
C LYS A 68 10.57 -0.98 -6.59
N THR A 69 10.14 -2.15 -7.05
CA THR A 69 10.54 -2.71 -8.35
C THR A 69 9.66 -2.14 -9.46
N ASP A 70 8.34 -2.25 -9.30
CA ASP A 70 7.35 -1.61 -10.17
C ASP A 70 6.03 -1.38 -9.41
N PHE A 71 5.77 -0.13 -9.02
CA PHE A 71 4.55 0.24 -8.29
C PHE A 71 3.27 -0.02 -9.09
N ARG A 72 3.36 -0.07 -10.43
CA ARG A 72 2.21 -0.26 -11.31
C ARG A 72 1.68 -1.68 -11.20
N ASP A 73 2.54 -2.66 -10.97
CA ASP A 73 2.14 -4.06 -10.74
C ASP A 73 1.28 -4.17 -9.49
N VAL A 74 1.66 -3.49 -8.41
CA VAL A 74 0.90 -3.51 -7.15
C VAL A 74 -0.48 -2.85 -7.32
N ILE A 75 -0.55 -1.72 -8.04
CA ILE A 75 -1.83 -1.09 -8.39
C ILE A 75 -2.69 -2.02 -9.26
N TYR A 76 -2.07 -2.72 -10.21
CA TYR A 76 -2.77 -3.65 -11.10
C TYR A 76 -3.29 -4.88 -10.34
N TRP A 77 -2.53 -5.44 -9.40
CA TRP A 77 -2.99 -6.53 -8.54
C TRP A 77 -4.17 -6.10 -7.68
N TRP A 78 -4.11 -4.90 -7.10
CA TRP A 78 -5.23 -4.31 -6.38
C TRP A 78 -6.48 -4.18 -7.26
N TYR A 79 -6.31 -3.73 -8.51
CA TYR A 79 -7.42 -3.66 -9.47
C TYR A 79 -8.02 -5.04 -9.74
N LEU A 80 -7.20 -6.08 -9.93
CA LEU A 80 -7.66 -7.45 -10.16
C LEU A 80 -8.43 -8.02 -8.96
N GLU A 81 -7.94 -7.82 -7.74
CA GLU A 81 -8.61 -8.27 -6.51
C GLU A 81 -9.98 -7.61 -6.36
N ASN A 82 -10.08 -6.29 -6.57
CA ASN A 82 -11.35 -5.57 -6.45
C ASN A 82 -12.32 -5.84 -7.61
N LYS A 83 -11.80 -6.13 -8.80
CA LYS A 83 -12.65 -6.57 -9.93
C LYS A 83 -13.24 -7.96 -9.67
N LYS A 84 -12.47 -8.89 -9.11
CA LYS A 84 -12.98 -10.21 -8.69
C LYS A 84 -14.06 -10.09 -7.62
N ALA A 85 -13.88 -9.18 -6.65
CA ALA A 85 -14.87 -8.94 -5.60
C ALA A 85 -16.21 -8.42 -6.14
N THR A 86 -16.21 -7.70 -7.27
CA THR A 86 -17.42 -7.11 -7.88
C THR A 86 -18.05 -7.99 -8.97
N HIS A 87 -17.30 -8.96 -9.51
CA HIS A 87 -17.75 -9.92 -10.50
C HIS A 87 -17.17 -11.33 -10.21
N PRO A 88 -17.72 -12.07 -9.23
CA PRO A 88 -17.32 -13.44 -8.96
C PRO A 88 -17.75 -14.37 -10.11
N GLU A 89 -16.85 -15.27 -10.53
CA GLU A 89 -17.12 -16.33 -11.53
C GLU A 89 -18.11 -17.39 -11.03
#